data_AF-A0A0F8WNR6-F1
#
_entry.id   AF-A0A0F8WNR6-F1
#
_cell.length_a   1.000
_cell.length_b   1.000
_cell.length_c   1.000
_cell.angle_alpha   90.00
_cell.angle_beta   90.00
_cell.angle_gamma   90.00
#
_symmetry.space_group_name_H-M   'P 1'
#
loop_
_entity.id
_entity.type
_entity.pdbx_description
1 polymer ?
#
loop_
_entity_poly.entity_id
_entity_poly.type
_entity_poly.pdbx_seq_one_letter_code
_entity_poly.pdbx_strand_id
1 'polypeptide(L)' 'MRPLPDTVKDLLDDLETHYPPRCKDPSETLEQHCNYAGQVQLIADLRTRYDWTRENQRMESILKGT' A
#
# COMPACT_ATOMS: atom_id res chain seq x y z
N MET A 1 11.35 -11.56 -4.48
CA MET A 1 10.47 -11.31 -3.31
C MET A 1 9.21 -12.14 -3.47
N ARG A 2 8.61 -12.63 -2.37
CA ARG A 2 7.35 -13.38 -2.44
C ARG A 2 6.19 -12.44 -2.83
N PRO A 3 5.31 -12.86 -3.75
CA PRO A 3 4.13 -12.09 -4.13
C PRO A 3 3.17 -11.93 -2.95
N LEU A 4 2.47 -10.80 -2.88
CA LEU A 4 1.38 -10.63 -1.93
C LEU A 4 0.13 -11.37 -2.44
N PRO A 5 -0.60 -12.10 -1.58
CA PRO A 5 -1.85 -12.76 -1.96
C PRO A 5 -2.92 -11.76 -2.41
N ASP A 6 -3.80 -12.16 -3.33
CA ASP A 6 -4.93 -11.31 -3.78
C ASP A 6 -5.90 -10.96 -2.64
N THR A 7 -6.00 -11.80 -1.61
CA THR A 7 -6.81 -11.52 -0.41
C THR A 7 -6.32 -10.30 0.37
N VAL A 8 -5.12 -9.79 0.10
CA VAL A 8 -4.56 -8.60 0.75
C VAL A 8 -5.10 -7.32 0.12
N LYS A 9 -5.70 -7.36 -1.06
CA LYS A 9 -6.24 -6.16 -1.72
C LYS A 9 -7.27 -5.45 -0.84
N ASP A 10 -8.27 -6.19 -0.34
CA ASP A 10 -9.34 -5.60 0.47
C ASP A 10 -8.79 -5.02 1.78
N LEU A 11 -7.79 -5.67 2.39
CA LEU A 11 -7.08 -5.13 3.55
C LEU A 11 -6.35 -3.81 3.23
N LEU A 12 -5.71 -3.69 2.07
CA LEU A 12 -5.06 -2.45 1.66
C LEU A 12 -6.07 -1.33 1.40
N ASP A 13 -7.20 -1.66 0.75
CA ASP A 13 -8.29 -0.71 0.50
C ASP A 13 -8.87 -0.17 1.84
N ASP A 14 -9.08 -1.05 2.82
CA ASP A 14 -9.52 -0.67 4.17
C ASP A 14 -8.50 0.22 4.87
N LEU A 15 -7.21 -0.14 4.82
CA LEU A 15 -6.13 0.65 5.43
C LEU A 15 -6.01 2.04 4.81
N GLU A 16 -6.09 2.17 3.49
CA GLU A 16 -6.07 3.47 2.80
C GLU A 16 -7.28 4.35 3.17
N THR A 17 -8.44 3.72 3.37
CA THR A 17 -9.65 4.41 3.83
C THR A 17 -9.51 4.92 5.26
N HIS A 18 -8.88 4.15 6.14
CA HIS A 18 -8.67 4.51 7.54
C HIS A 18 -7.50 5.47 7.77
N TYR A 19 -6.49 5.45 6.89
CA TYR A 19 -5.29 6.27 6.99
C TYR A 19 -5.07 7.12 5.72
N PRO A 20 -5.97 8.05 5.40
CA PRO A 20 -5.78 8.94 4.25
C PRO A 20 -4.67 9.97 4.51
N PRO A 21 -3.91 10.38 3.48
CA PRO A 21 -2.98 11.49 3.60
C PRO A 21 -3.69 12.75 4.12
N ARG A 22 -3.13 13.40 5.14
CA ARG A 22 -3.69 14.61 5.72
C ARG A 22 -2.60 15.58 6.19
N CYS A 23 -2.97 16.84 6.28
CA CYS A 23 -2.15 17.85 6.94
C CYS A 23 -2.06 17.61 8.45
N LYS A 24 -1.08 18.29 9.08
CA LYS A 24 -0.95 18.29 10.53
C LYS A 24 -2.17 18.93 11.18
N ASP A 25 -2.77 18.25 12.15
CA ASP A 25 -3.83 18.82 12.99
C ASP A 25 -3.24 19.82 14.00
N PRO A 26 -3.87 20.96 14.28
CA PRO A 26 -3.41 21.88 15.32
C PRO A 26 -3.24 21.24 16.70
N SER A 27 -4.07 20.25 17.03
CA SER A 27 -4.09 19.58 18.34
C SER A 27 -3.04 18.47 18.49
N GLU A 28 -2.45 17.98 17.39
CA GLU A 28 -1.49 16.86 17.46
C GLU A 28 -0.05 17.34 17.72
N THR A 29 0.74 16.53 18.41
CA THR A 29 2.19 16.77 18.56
C THR A 29 2.91 16.47 17.24
N LEU A 30 4.14 16.99 17.08
CA LEU A 30 4.96 16.68 15.91
C LEU A 30 5.21 15.17 15.78
N GLU A 31 5.46 14.49 16.91
CA GLU A 31 5.68 13.04 16.94
C GLU A 31 4.44 12.27 16.46
N GLN A 32 3.25 12.65 16.92
CA GLN A 32 1.99 12.04 16.47
C GLN A 32 1.79 12.22 14.96
N HIS A 33 2.06 13.42 14.45
CA HIS A 33 2.00 13.69 13.01
C HIS A 33 2.97 12.83 12.21
N CYS A 34 4.24 12.77 12.63
CA CYS A 34 5.26 11.97 11.97
C CYS A 34 4.93 10.47 12.00
N ASN A 35 4.41 9.97 13.12
CA ASN A 35 3.97 8.58 13.24
C ASN A 35 2.83 8.27 12.27
N TYR A 36 1.82 9.15 12.18
CA TYR A 36 0.73 9.01 11.23
C TYR A 36 1.23 9.05 9.78
N ALA A 37 2.07 10.03 9.43
CA ALA A 37 2.66 10.14 8.10
C ALA A 37 3.49 8.89 7.72
N GLY A 38 4.22 8.33 8.68
CA GLY A 38 4.96 7.07 8.50
C GLY A 38 4.05 5.87 8.21
N GLN A 39 2.89 5.79 8.87
CA GLN A 39 1.88 4.75 8.59
C GLN A 39 1.32 4.90 7.18
N VAL A 40 0.96 6.13 6.78
CA VAL A 40 0.46 6.41 5.42
C VAL A 40 1.49 6.02 4.36
N GLN A 41 2.76 6.37 4.56
CA GLN A 41 3.84 6.00 3.64
C GLN A 41 4.01 4.48 3.52
N LEU A 42 3.99 3.77 4.66
CA LEU A 42 4.10 2.32 4.67
C LEU A 42 2.95 1.65 3.89
N ILE A 43 1.73 2.16 4.02
CA ILE A 43 0.56 1.66 3.28
C ILE A 43 0.75 1.89 1.78
N ALA A 44 1.21 3.08 1.37
CA ALA A 44 1.50 3.38 -0.03
C ALA A 44 2.59 2.48 -0.63
N ASP A 45 3.63 2.18 0.14
CA ASP A 45 4.71 1.26 -0.28
C ASP A 45 4.19 -0.17 -0.46
N LEU A 46 3.30 -0.62 0.45
CA LEU A 46 2.65 -1.92 0.35
C LEU A 46 1.76 -2.03 -0.89
N ARG A 47 0.96 -0.99 -1.19
CA ARG A 47 0.15 -0.90 -2.42
C ARG A 47 1.03 -0.99 -3.66
N THR A 48 2.07 -0.17 -3.72
CA THR A 48 3.02 -0.15 -4.85
C THR A 48 3.60 -1.55 -5.10
N ARG A 49 3.97 -2.24 -4.02
CA ARG A 49 4.50 -3.60 -4.11
C ARG A 49 3.45 -4.62 -4.57
N TYR A 50 2.21 -4.50 -4.11
CA TYR A 50 1.09 -5.35 -4.54
C TYR A 50 0.86 -5.20 -6.05
N ASP A 51 0.76 -3.96 -6.53
CA ASP A 51 0.50 -3.66 -7.94
C ASP A 51 1.64 -4.14 -8.85
N TRP A 52 2.90 -3.89 -8.45
CA TRP A 52 4.07 -4.38 -9.17
C TRP A 52 4.10 -5.90 -9.28
N THR A 53 3.75 -6.59 -8.19
CA THR A 53 3.69 -8.05 -8.15
C THR A 53 2.63 -8.58 -9.11
N ARG A 54 1.44 -7.98 -9.11
CA ARG A 54 0.34 -8.36 -9.98
C ARG A 54 0.66 -8.15 -11.45
N GLU A 55 1.27 -7.02 -11.79
CA GLU A 55 1.64 -6.72 -13.17
C GLU A 55 2.70 -7.71 -13.68
N ASN A 56 3.69 -8.05 -12.87
CA ASN A 56 4.68 -9.07 -13.25
C ASN A 56 4.08 -10.45 -13.45
N GLN A 57 3.16 -10.89 -12.60
CA GLN A 57 2.46 -12.16 -12.77
C GLN A 57 1.63 -12.20 -14.05
N ARG A 58 0.98 -11.07 -14.39
CA ARG A 58 0.24 -10.91 -15.64
C ARG A 58 1.18 -11.05 -16.84
N MET A 59 2.32 -10.37 -16.82
CA MET A 59 3.32 -10.42 -17.89
C MET A 59 3.93 -11.83 -18.05
N GLU A 60 4.26 -12.52 -16.96
CA GLU A 60 4.75 -13.90 -17.02
C GLU A 60 3.71 -14.86 -17.62
N SER A 61 2.43 -14.66 -17.29
CA SER A 61 1.34 -15.48 -17.83
C SER A 61 1.18 -15.29 -19.34
N ILE A 62 1.35 -14.05 -19.83
CA ILE A 62 1.34 -13.73 -21.26
C ILE A 62 2.52 -14.40 -21.98
N LEU A 63 3.73 -14.32 -21.39
CA LEU A 63 4.95 -14.87 -21.98
C LEU A 63 5.02 -16.41 -21.99
N LYS A 64 4.35 -17.07 -21.05
CA LYS A 64 4.27 -18.55 -20.97
C LYS A 64 3.12 -19.15 -21.79
N GLY A 65 2.29 -18.31 -22.42
CA GLY A 65 1.11 -18.68 -23.19
C GLY A 65 1.31 -18.82 -24.71
N THR A 66 2.56 -18.91 -25.17
CA THR A 66 2.98 -19.22 -26.56
C THR A 66 3.93 -20.41 -26.55
#